data_AF-A0A645JKT7-F1
#
_entry.id   AF-A0A645JKT7-F1
#
_cell.length_a   1.000
_cell.length_b   1.000
_cell.length_c   1.000
_cell.angle_alpha   90.00
_cell.angle_beta   90.00
_cell.angle_gamma   90.00
#
_symmetry.space_group_name_H-M   'P 1'
#
loop_
_entity.id
_entity.type
_entity.pdbx_description
1 polymer ?
#
loop_
_entity_poly.entity_id
_entity_poly.type
_entity_poly.pdbx_seq_one_letter_code
_entity_poly.pdbx_strand_id
1 'polypeptide(L)'
;MIFSIIFRKPFCIVGNTKRGLARFTSLLEAFNLQDRLIMNISSLESLSYDTLMSEIDYSFLNRIIAINMENTDKFLSRVGL
;
A
#
# COMPACT_ATOMS: atom_id res chain seq x y z
N MET A 1 -5.73 2.94 4.76
CA MET A 1 -4.94 2.51 3.59
C MET A 1 -5.66 1.46 2.73
N ILE A 2 -5.86 0.21 3.18
CA ILE A 2 -6.36 -0.87 2.30
C ILE A 2 -7.67 -0.49 1.59
N PHE A 3 -8.65 0.00 2.33
CA PHE A 3 -9.90 0.48 1.73
C PHE A 3 -9.68 1.64 0.76
N SER A 4 -8.74 2.54 1.04
CA SER A 4 -8.36 3.61 0.12
C SER A 4 -7.82 3.06 -1.20
N ILE A 5 -7.00 2.01 -1.16
CA ILE A 5 -6.52 1.31 -2.36
C ILE A 5 -7.70 0.68 -3.11
N ILE A 6 -8.57 -0.07 -2.43
CA ILE A 6 -9.71 -0.76 -3.06
C ILE A 6 -10.68 0.24 -3.72
N PHE A 7 -10.99 1.33 -3.02
CA PHE A 7 -11.97 2.33 -3.48
C PHE A 7 -11.34 3.50 -4.23
N ARG A 8 -10.06 3.38 -4.60
CA ARG A 8 -9.31 4.39 -5.36
C ARG A 8 -9.39 5.80 -4.77
N LYS A 9 -9.25 5.89 -3.44
CA LYS A 9 -9.24 7.16 -2.71
C LYS A 9 -7.81 7.60 -2.44
N PRO A 10 -7.47 8.88 -2.69
CA PRO A 10 -6.22 9.48 -2.23
C PRO A 10 -6.00 9.22 -0.74
N PHE A 11 -4.76 8.91 -0.34
CA PHE A 11 -4.43 8.65 1.06
C PHE A 11 -2.96 8.91 1.37
N CYS A 12 -2.68 9.16 2.64
CA CYS A 12 -1.35 9.02 3.25
C CYS A 12 -1.45 8.17 4.52
N ILE A 13 -0.31 7.73 5.03
CA ILE A 13 -0.18 6.99 6.27
C ILE A 13 0.79 7.73 7.17
N VAL A 14 0.36 8.01 8.39
CA VAL A 14 1.28 8.44 9.45
C VAL A 14 1.81 7.21 10.16
N GLY A 15 3.11 6.95 9.99
CA GLY A 15 3.81 5.80 10.53
C GLY A 15 3.91 5.86 12.06
N ASN A 16 3.29 4.91 12.75
CA ASN A 16 3.49 4.75 14.19
C ASN A 16 4.75 3.91 14.44
N THR A 17 5.83 4.55 14.89
CA THR A 17 7.10 3.87 15.19
C THR A 17 6.99 2.78 16.25
N LYS A 18 5.97 2.85 17.13
CA LYS A 18 5.79 1.88 18.21
C LYS A 18 5.11 0.59 17.74
N ARG A 19 4.28 0.63 16.67
CA ARG A 19 3.46 -0.52 16.25
C ARG A 19 3.08 -0.46 14.77
N GLY A 20 3.05 -1.62 14.12
CA GLY A 20 2.41 -1.80 12.81
C GLY A 20 3.19 -1.26 11.61
N LEU A 21 4.31 -0.57 11.83
CA LEU A 21 5.13 0.02 10.78
C LEU A 21 5.61 -1.00 9.75
N ALA A 22 6.20 -2.12 10.20
CA ALA A 22 6.75 -3.15 9.31
C ALA A 22 5.72 -3.72 8.32
N ARG A 23 4.46 -3.91 8.75
CA ARG A 23 3.40 -4.40 7.86
C ARG A 23 3.05 -3.35 6.79
N PHE A 24 3.01 -2.08 7.17
CA PHE A 24 2.73 -1.01 6.22
C PHE A 24 3.89 -0.81 5.25
N THR A 25 5.14 -0.80 5.71
CA THR A 25 6.32 -0.63 4.85
C THR A 25 6.40 -1.76 3.82
N SER A 26 6.31 -3.02 4.25
CA SER A 26 6.37 -4.16 3.32
C SER A 26 5.25 -4.13 2.28
N LEU A 27 4.03 -3.71 2.67
CA LEU A 27 2.92 -3.64 1.73
C LEU A 27 3.04 -2.47 0.76
N LEU A 28 3.48 -1.30 1.23
CA LEU A 28 3.72 -0.15 0.38
C LEU A 28 4.87 -0.40 -0.60
N GLU A 29 5.93 -1.09 -0.18
CA GLU A 29 7.02 -1.53 -1.04
C GLU A 29 6.53 -2.45 -2.16
N ALA A 30 5.72 -3.45 -1.84
CA ALA A 30 5.14 -4.35 -2.83
C ALA A 30 4.26 -3.65 -3.87
N PHE A 31 3.66 -2.52 -3.50
CA PHE A 31 2.79 -1.73 -4.39
C PHE A 31 3.45 -0.49 -4.98
N ASN A 32 4.73 -0.23 -4.68
CA ASN A 32 5.44 0.97 -5.08
C ASN A 32 4.75 2.28 -4.61
N LEU A 33 4.30 2.31 -3.36
CA LEU A 33 3.55 3.40 -2.71
C LEU A 33 4.23 3.94 -1.45
N GLN A 34 5.55 3.79 -1.32
CA GLN A 34 6.31 4.20 -0.13
C GLN A 34 6.25 5.71 0.12
N ASP A 35 6.03 6.50 -0.93
CA ASP A 35 5.80 7.94 -0.89
C ASP A 35 4.52 8.34 -0.13
N ARG A 36 3.62 7.37 0.13
CA ARG A 36 2.42 7.57 0.95
C ARG A 36 2.70 7.50 2.46
N LEU A 37 3.90 7.06 2.90
CA LEU A 37 4.25 6.91 4.31
C LEU A 37 4.99 8.13 4.85
N ILE A 38 4.50 8.66 5.97
CA ILE A 38 5.05 9.82 6.65
C ILE A 38 5.46 9.42 8.06
N MET A 39 6.74 9.60 8.40
CA MET A 39 7.28 9.16 9.70
C MET A 39 7.19 10.21 10.81
N ASN A 40 7.09 11.49 10.44
CA ASN A 40 7.00 12.58 11.39
C ASN A 40 5.88 13.53 10.96
N ILE A 41 5.04 13.95 11.91
CA ILE A 41 3.97 14.92 11.68
C ILE A 41 4.54 16.25 11.18
N SER A 42 5.74 16.66 11.60
CA SER A 42 6.42 17.84 11.03
C SER A 42 6.71 17.70 9.53
N SER A 43 6.74 16.48 9.00
CA SER A 43 6.86 16.23 7.56
C SER A 43 5.53 16.32 6.81
N LEU A 44 4.38 16.44 7.50
CA LEU A 44 3.09 16.72 6.85
C LEU A 44 3.08 18.10 6.20
N GLU A 45 3.76 19.09 6.79
CA GLU A 45 3.90 20.42 6.19
C GLU A 45 4.66 20.38 4.86
N SER A 46 5.57 19.42 4.70
CA SER A 46 6.31 19.17 3.46
C SER A 46 5.61 18.21 2.49
N LEU A 47 4.49 17.60 2.90
CA LEU A 47 3.73 16.73 2.01
C LEU A 47 2.95 17.60 1.03
N SER A 48 3.46 17.71 -0.21
CA SER A 48 2.76 18.45 -1.25
C SER A 48 1.36 17.85 -1.47
N TYR A 49 0.38 18.73 -1.70
CA TYR A 49 -0.91 18.36 -2.26
C TYR A 49 -0.75 17.47 -3.50
N ASP A 50 0.29 17.72 -4.30
CA ASP A 50 0.63 16.95 -5.49
C ASP A 50 0.97 15.50 -5.14
N THR A 51 1.66 15.23 -4.03
CA THR A 51 1.94 13.87 -3.58
C THR A 51 0.64 13.18 -3.18
N LEU A 52 -0.22 13.83 -2.39
CA LEU A 52 -1.50 13.24 -1.99
C LEU A 52 -2.42 12.94 -3.17
N MET A 53 -2.43 13.85 -4.15
CA MET A 53 -3.30 13.76 -5.33
C MET A 53 -2.65 13.07 -6.51
N SER A 54 -1.37 12.68 -6.43
CA SER A 54 -0.73 11.95 -7.51
C SER A 54 -1.49 10.65 -7.74
N GLU A 55 -1.75 10.35 -9.00
CA GLU A 55 -2.46 9.14 -9.35
C GLU A 55 -1.62 7.92 -8.96
N ILE A 56 -2.28 6.94 -8.33
CA ILE A 56 -1.69 5.63 -8.11
C ILE A 56 -1.79 4.86 -9.41
N ASP A 57 -0.70 4.24 -9.85
CA ASP A 57 -0.71 3.32 -10.99
C ASP A 57 -1.47 2.03 -10.63
N TYR A 58 -2.79 2.08 -10.80
CA TYR A 58 -3.66 0.93 -10.58
C TYR A 58 -3.42 -0.19 -11.60
N SER A 59 -2.81 0.08 -12.75
CA SER A 59 -2.49 -0.98 -13.72
C SER A 59 -1.38 -1.88 -13.17
N PHE A 60 -0.32 -1.28 -12.64
CA PHE A 60 0.74 -1.99 -11.92
C PHE A 60 0.20 -2.68 -10.67
N LEU A 61 -0.55 -1.96 -9.83
CA LEU A 61 -1.09 -2.51 -8.60
C LEU A 61 -2.02 -3.72 -8.84
N ASN A 62 -2.91 -3.65 -9.85
CA ASN A 62 -3.78 -4.77 -10.20
C ASN A 62 -3.00 -5.99 -10.70
N ARG A 63 -1.87 -5.78 -11.40
CA ARG A 63 -0.98 -6.87 -11.80
C ARG A 63 -0.38 -7.58 -10.59
N ILE A 64 0.08 -6.83 -9.59
CA ILE A 64 0.61 -7.41 -8.35
C ILE A 64 -0.49 -8.18 -7.60
N ILE A 65 -1.71 -7.65 -7.54
CA ILE A 65 -2.86 -8.35 -6.92
C ILE A 65 -3.14 -9.67 -7.65
N ALA A 66 -3.20 -9.66 -8.99
CA ALA A 66 -3.47 -10.86 -9.78
C ALA A 66 -2.43 -11.96 -9.55
N ILE A 67 -1.14 -11.60 -9.50
CA ILE A 67 -0.04 -12.54 -9.18
C ILE A 67 -0.24 -13.16 -7.79
N ASN A 68 -0.60 -12.34 -6.79
CA ASN A 68 -0.81 -12.83 -5.43
C ASN A 68 -2.08 -13.69 -5.29
N MET A 69 -3.13 -13.43 -6.07
CA MET A 69 -4.31 -14.30 -6.18
C MET A 69 -3.92 -15.66 -6.75
N GLU A 70 -3.17 -15.71 -7.86
CA GLU A 70 -2.70 -16.96 -8.45
C GLU A 70 -1.83 -17.78 -7.46
N ASN A 71 -0.97 -17.10 -6.69
CA ASN A 71 -0.18 -17.74 -5.65
C ASN A 71 -1.05 -18.30 -4.52
N THR A 72 -2.13 -17.60 -4.17
CA THR A 72 -3.10 -18.04 -3.17
C THR A 72 -3.84 -19.28 -3.67
N ASP A 73 -4.31 -19.30 -4.91
CA ASP A 73 -4.98 -20.46 -5.50
C ASP A 73 -4.09 -21.70 -5.54
N LYS A 74 -2.82 -21.52 -5.91
CA LYS A 74 -1.80 -22.60 -5.86
C LYS A 74 -1.57 -23.10 -4.44
N PHE A 75 -1.51 -22.20 -3.47
CA PHE A 75 -1.33 -22.55 -2.06
C PHE A 75 -2.53 -23.32 -1.51
N LEU A 76 -3.76 -22.83 -1.74
CA LEU A 76 -5.01 -23.47 -1.30
C LEU A 76 -5.15 -24.87 -1.89
N SER A 77 -4.94 -25.00 -3.20
CA SER A 77 -4.94 -26.29 -3.89
C SER A 77 -3.93 -27.28 -3.28
N ARG A 78 -2.77 -26.79 -2.83
CA ARG A 78 -1.73 -27.61 -2.19
C ARG A 78 -2.13 -28.05 -0.77
N VAL A 79 -2.86 -27.22 -0.03
CA VAL A 79 -3.30 -27.54 1.34
C VAL A 79 -4.68 -28.24 1.40
N GLY A 80 -5.26 -28.56 0.24
CA GLY A 80 -6.52 -29.30 0.13
C GLY A 80 -7.77 -28.46 0.39
N LEU A 81 -7.68 -27.15 0.18
CA LEU A 81 -8.80 -26.20 0.20
C LEU A 81 -9.16 -25.74 -1.22
#